data_AF-A0A1B9SE05-F1
#
_entry.id   AF-A0A1B9SE05-F1
#
_cell.length_a   1.000
_cell.length_b   1.000
_cell.length_c   1.000
_cell.angle_alpha   90.00
_cell.angle_beta   90.00
_cell.angle_gamma   90.00
#
_symmetry.space_group_name_H-M   'P 1'
#
loop_
_entity.id
_entity.type
_entity.pdbx_description
1 polymer ?
#
loop_
_entity_poly.entity_id
_entity_poly.type
_entity_poly.pdbx_seq_one_letter_code
_entity_poly.pdbx_strand_id
1 'polypeptide(L)'
;MKSSQTGVSRHFTDNADGEGETELEAIGRFMTRLKIRNLPRNYQLFHEALFGQDRCLAEEIEALGPQPSQGRLDEIGMKHRLVSHCGLVARKSENDAAEMLREVADQLAKGLMKKQHFTREIATIPDVNATLDSLNASLSNLMLYETELTERLKNCAHLPKAALRADA
;
A
#
# COMPACT_ATOMS: atom_id res chain seq x y z
N MET A 1 39.73 13.62 -29.45
CA MET A 1 40.25 12.23 -29.46
C MET A 1 39.28 11.36 -30.25
N LYS A 2 39.76 10.33 -30.97
CA LYS A 2 38.96 9.43 -31.82
C LYS A 2 38.97 8.00 -31.26
N SER A 3 37.80 7.38 -31.10
CA SER A 3 37.56 5.92 -31.05
C SER A 3 36.05 5.73 -30.83
N SER A 4 35.20 5.17 -31.71
CA SER A 4 35.30 4.02 -32.63
C SER A 4 35.17 2.65 -31.95
N GLN A 5 33.96 2.08 -31.90
CA GLN A 5 33.53 0.80 -32.52
C GLN A 5 32.07 0.49 -32.08
N THR A 6 31.10 0.19 -32.96
CA THR A 6 30.84 -1.09 -33.69
C THR A 6 30.44 -2.23 -32.75
N GLY A 7 29.28 -2.89 -32.80
CA GLY A 7 28.04 -2.74 -33.61
C GLY A 7 26.89 -3.50 -32.90
N VAL A 8 26.04 -4.36 -33.48
CA VAL A 8 25.77 -4.81 -34.88
C VAL A 8 24.34 -5.38 -34.93
N SER A 9 23.46 -4.92 -35.84
CA SER A 9 22.57 -5.82 -36.62
C SER A 9 21.99 -5.08 -37.84
N ARG A 10 22.13 -5.72 -39.02
CA ARG A 10 21.49 -5.30 -40.27
C ARG A 10 20.24 -6.16 -40.46
N HIS A 11 19.11 -5.55 -40.78
CA HIS A 11 18.11 -6.21 -41.62
C HIS A 11 17.99 -5.48 -42.94
N PHE A 12 17.85 -6.26 -44.00
CA PHE A 12 18.07 -5.84 -45.37
C PHE A 12 16.96 -4.91 -45.85
N THR A 13 17.34 -3.72 -46.31
CA THR A 13 16.57 -2.98 -47.30
C THR A 13 17.36 -3.02 -48.60
N ASP A 14 17.20 -4.10 -49.37
CA ASP A 14 17.41 -4.10 -50.81
C ASP A 14 16.79 -5.37 -51.41
N ASN A 15 15.77 -5.18 -52.25
CA ASN A 15 15.56 -5.90 -53.50
C ASN A 15 14.36 -5.28 -54.22
N ALA A 16 14.58 -4.85 -55.45
CA ALA A 16 13.52 -4.45 -56.37
C ALA A 16 12.89 -5.68 -57.04
N ASP A 17 11.66 -5.50 -57.52
CA ASP A 17 11.05 -6.25 -58.62
C ASP A 17 11.07 -7.79 -58.51
N GLY A 18 10.27 -8.33 -57.59
CA GLY A 18 9.93 -9.76 -57.54
C GLY A 18 8.61 -10.00 -56.82
N GLU A 19 7.78 -10.93 -57.32
CA GLU A 19 6.46 -11.31 -56.77
C GLU A 19 6.58 -12.14 -55.48
N GLY A 20 7.23 -11.58 -54.45
CA GLY A 20 7.30 -12.14 -53.11
C GLY A 20 6.41 -11.37 -52.14
N GLU A 21 5.55 -12.08 -51.40
CA GLU A 21 4.81 -11.48 -50.28
C GLU A 21 5.79 -10.94 -49.24
N THR A 22 5.56 -9.71 -48.78
CA THR A 22 6.36 -9.15 -47.69
C THR A 22 6.12 -9.92 -46.40
N GLU A 23 7.13 -9.98 -45.52
CA GLU A 23 7.03 -10.66 -44.22
C GLU A 23 5.81 -10.18 -43.41
N LEU A 24 5.49 -8.89 -43.50
CA LEU A 24 4.34 -8.27 -42.85
C LEU A 24 2.99 -8.73 -43.42
N GLU A 25 2.91 -8.96 -44.74
CA GLU A 25 1.72 -9.52 -45.40
C GLU A 25 1.54 -11.01 -45.06
N ALA A 26 2.64 -11.79 -45.02
CA ALA A 26 2.62 -13.18 -44.60
C ALA A 26 2.14 -13.33 -43.14
N ILE A 27 2.72 -12.55 -42.21
CA ILE A 27 2.28 -12.49 -40.81
C ILE A 27 0.82 -12.02 -40.72
N GLY A 28 0.45 -10.94 -41.43
CA GLY A 28 -0.90 -10.39 -41.42
C GLY A 28 -1.96 -11.39 -41.91
N ARG A 29 -1.63 -12.18 -42.95
CA ARG A 29 -2.48 -13.28 -43.43
C ARG A 29 -2.60 -14.39 -42.38
N PHE A 30 -1.50 -14.78 -41.75
CA PHE A 30 -1.50 -15.83 -40.72
C PHE A 30 -2.36 -15.43 -39.51
N MET A 31 -2.20 -14.19 -39.03
CA MET A 31 -3.02 -13.61 -37.96
C MET A 31 -4.50 -13.51 -38.34
N THR A 32 -4.80 -13.12 -39.59
CA THR A 32 -6.18 -13.03 -40.11
C THR A 32 -6.83 -14.42 -40.19
N ARG A 33 -6.09 -15.45 -40.64
CA ARG A 33 -6.56 -16.85 -40.68
C ARG A 33 -6.95 -17.37 -39.29
N LEU A 34 -6.19 -16.98 -38.26
CA LEU A 34 -6.46 -17.31 -36.85
C LEU A 34 -7.46 -16.35 -36.17
N LYS A 35 -8.01 -15.37 -36.91
CA LYS A 35 -8.91 -14.30 -36.43
C LYS A 35 -8.35 -13.49 -35.24
N ILE A 36 -7.04 -13.28 -35.22
CA ILE A 36 -6.31 -12.55 -34.19
C ILE A 36 -6.27 -11.06 -34.55
N ARG A 37 -6.34 -10.18 -33.54
CA ARG A 37 -6.20 -8.73 -33.78
C ARG A 37 -4.76 -8.36 -34.11
N ASN A 38 -4.59 -7.53 -35.14
CA ASN A 38 -3.32 -6.95 -35.59
C ASN A 38 -2.80 -5.91 -34.58
N LEU A 39 -2.23 -6.40 -33.47
CA LEU A 39 -1.64 -5.61 -32.39
C LEU A 39 -0.11 -5.80 -32.37
N PRO A 40 0.70 -4.79 -32.02
CA PRO A 40 2.17 -4.89 -32.08
C PRO A 40 2.78 -6.11 -31.35
N ARG A 41 2.24 -6.49 -30.18
CA ARG A 41 2.70 -7.68 -29.45
C ARG A 41 2.38 -9.01 -30.15
N ASN A 42 1.28 -9.04 -30.91
CA ASN A 42 0.90 -10.20 -31.68
C ASN A 42 1.80 -10.28 -32.92
N TYR A 43 2.11 -9.15 -33.58
CA TYR A 43 3.13 -9.13 -34.65
C TYR A 43 4.49 -9.67 -34.18
N GLN A 44 5.00 -9.27 -33.00
CA GLN A 44 6.25 -9.85 -32.48
C GLN A 44 6.14 -11.37 -32.27
N LEU A 45 5.01 -11.84 -31.71
CA LEU A 45 4.76 -13.26 -31.47
C LEU A 45 4.76 -14.07 -32.79
N PHE A 46 4.05 -13.59 -33.81
CA PHE A 46 3.96 -14.28 -35.11
C PHE A 46 5.20 -14.12 -35.98
N HIS A 47 5.94 -13.00 -35.84
CA HIS A 47 7.26 -12.84 -36.45
C HIS A 47 8.24 -13.88 -35.89
N GLU A 48 8.35 -13.99 -34.56
CA GLU A 48 9.25 -14.98 -33.95
C GLU A 48 8.80 -16.43 -34.24
N ALA A 49 7.50 -16.68 -34.39
CA ALA A 49 6.98 -17.99 -34.77
C ALA A 49 7.32 -18.40 -36.22
N LEU A 50 7.32 -17.45 -37.17
CA LEU A 50 7.52 -17.73 -38.60
C LEU A 50 8.99 -17.58 -39.05
N PHE A 51 9.72 -16.66 -38.44
CA PHE A 51 11.08 -16.27 -38.85
C PHE A 51 12.12 -16.35 -37.71
N GLY A 52 11.67 -16.58 -36.48
CA GLY A 52 12.54 -16.70 -35.31
C GLY A 52 13.30 -18.02 -35.24
N GLN A 53 14.16 -18.12 -34.22
CA GLN A 53 15.02 -19.29 -34.04
C GLN A 53 14.36 -20.44 -33.27
N ASP A 54 13.27 -20.15 -32.55
CA ASP A 54 12.58 -21.09 -31.68
C ASP A 54 11.42 -21.78 -32.41
N ARG A 55 11.64 -23.02 -32.89
CA ARG A 55 10.60 -23.79 -33.58
C ARG A 55 9.49 -24.28 -32.65
N CYS A 56 9.76 -24.43 -31.35
CA CYS A 56 8.74 -24.85 -30.39
C CYS A 56 7.65 -23.77 -30.26
N LEU A 57 8.01 -22.50 -30.43
CA LEU A 57 7.04 -21.39 -30.48
C LEU A 57 6.01 -21.56 -31.60
N ALA A 58 6.45 -21.96 -32.79
CA ALA A 58 5.58 -22.19 -33.95
C ALA A 58 4.62 -23.36 -33.70
N GLU A 59 5.15 -24.48 -33.20
CA GLU A 59 4.38 -25.69 -32.86
C GLU A 59 3.33 -25.40 -31.78
N GLU A 60 3.68 -24.64 -30.73
CA GLU A 60 2.74 -24.28 -29.66
C GLU A 60 1.64 -23.34 -30.13
N ILE A 61 1.93 -22.42 -31.05
CA ILE A 61 0.93 -21.53 -31.65
C ILE A 61 -0.01 -22.31 -32.59
N GLU A 62 0.51 -23.25 -33.39
CA GLU A 62 -0.31 -24.12 -34.23
C GLU A 62 -1.21 -25.04 -33.40
N ALA A 63 -0.71 -25.55 -32.27
CA ALA A 63 -1.47 -26.37 -31.33
C ALA A 63 -2.66 -25.66 -30.66
N LEU A 64 -2.70 -24.31 -30.65
CA LEU A 64 -3.87 -23.56 -30.18
C LEU A 64 -5.08 -23.60 -31.15
N GLY A 65 -4.88 -24.05 -32.39
CA GLY A 65 -5.93 -24.18 -33.39
C GLY A 65 -6.44 -22.83 -33.96
N PRO A 66 -7.58 -22.83 -34.67
CA PRO A 66 -7.95 -21.74 -35.60
C PRO A 66 -8.50 -20.46 -34.95
N GLN A 67 -8.69 -20.43 -33.62
CA GLN A 67 -9.11 -19.23 -32.86
C GLN A 67 -8.46 -19.21 -31.48
N PRO A 68 -7.15 -18.94 -31.38
CA PRO A 68 -6.46 -18.85 -30.10
C PRO A 68 -6.99 -17.67 -29.28
N SER A 69 -7.21 -17.88 -27.98
CA SER A 69 -7.57 -16.78 -27.08
C SER A 69 -6.35 -15.91 -26.77
N GLN A 70 -6.56 -14.61 -26.58
CA GLN A 70 -5.44 -13.67 -26.34
C GLN A 70 -4.64 -14.04 -25.08
N GLY A 71 -5.28 -14.57 -24.03
CA GLY A 71 -4.59 -15.05 -22.83
C GLY A 71 -3.60 -16.18 -23.12
N ARG A 72 -3.94 -17.13 -24.01
CA ARG A 72 -3.00 -18.20 -24.42
C ARG A 72 -1.85 -17.68 -25.28
N LEU A 73 -2.11 -16.72 -26.16
CA LEU A 73 -1.05 -16.04 -26.93
C LEU A 73 -0.10 -15.27 -26.02
N ASP A 74 -0.63 -14.59 -25.00
CA ASP A 74 0.16 -13.85 -24.03
C ASP A 74 0.95 -14.82 -23.11
N GLU A 75 0.38 -15.97 -22.70
CA GLU A 75 1.09 -17.06 -21.97
C GLU A 75 2.28 -17.61 -22.75
N ILE A 76 2.10 -17.94 -24.04
CA ILE A 76 3.19 -18.39 -24.92
C ILE A 76 4.24 -17.27 -25.07
N GLY A 77 3.81 -16.03 -25.31
CA GLY A 77 4.70 -14.88 -25.39
C GLY A 77 5.55 -14.66 -24.14
N MET A 78 5.01 -14.93 -22.95
CA MET A 78 5.76 -14.92 -21.68
C MET A 78 6.72 -16.12 -21.56
N LYS A 79 6.28 -17.32 -21.95
CA LYS A 79 7.10 -18.56 -21.91
C LYS A 79 8.38 -18.42 -22.72
N HIS A 80 8.26 -17.88 -23.94
CA HIS A 80 9.38 -17.59 -24.84
C HIS A 80 10.03 -16.21 -24.59
N ARG A 81 9.68 -15.55 -23.48
CA ARG A 81 10.28 -14.29 -22.98
C ARG A 81 10.26 -13.12 -23.98
N LEU A 82 9.21 -13.03 -24.80
CA LEU A 82 9.07 -11.95 -25.78
C LEU A 82 8.85 -10.61 -25.08
N VAL A 83 9.65 -9.61 -25.47
CA VAL A 83 9.70 -8.29 -24.81
C VAL A 83 8.32 -7.61 -24.75
N SER A 84 7.54 -7.66 -25.83
CA SER A 84 6.19 -7.09 -25.86
C SER A 84 5.17 -7.75 -24.92
N HIS A 85 5.42 -8.98 -24.46
CA HIS A 85 4.56 -9.72 -23.55
C HIS A 85 5.05 -9.60 -22.09
N CYS A 86 6.35 -9.72 -21.85
CA CYS A 86 6.94 -9.50 -20.53
C CYS A 86 6.66 -8.09 -19.98
N GLY A 87 6.69 -7.06 -20.83
CA GLY A 87 6.37 -5.69 -20.43
C GLY A 87 4.94 -5.48 -19.92
N LEU A 88 3.98 -6.30 -20.38
CA LEU A 88 2.58 -6.24 -19.93
C LEU A 88 2.40 -6.85 -18.55
N VAL A 89 3.12 -7.94 -18.25
CA VAL A 89 3.16 -8.54 -16.90
C VAL A 89 3.75 -7.58 -15.90
N ALA A 90 4.89 -6.95 -16.23
CA ALA A 90 5.53 -5.96 -15.38
C ALA A 90 4.57 -4.79 -15.07
N ARG A 91 3.96 -4.19 -16.10
CA ARG A 91 2.96 -3.12 -15.95
C ARG A 91 1.76 -3.51 -15.11
N LYS A 92 1.24 -4.73 -15.29
CA LYS A 92 0.12 -5.22 -14.47
C LYS A 92 0.55 -5.41 -13.01
N SER A 93 1.69 -6.06 -12.78
CA SER A 93 2.24 -6.27 -11.44
C SER A 93 2.59 -4.96 -10.72
N GLU A 94 3.08 -3.94 -11.45
CA GLU A 94 3.32 -2.58 -10.93
C GLU A 94 2.01 -1.94 -10.45
N ASN A 95 0.94 -2.06 -11.25
CA ASN A 95 -0.38 -1.52 -10.91
C ASN A 95 -1.01 -2.26 -9.72
N ASP A 96 -1.00 -3.59 -9.73
CA ASP A 96 -1.56 -4.43 -8.67
C ASP A 96 -0.81 -4.18 -7.33
N ALA A 97 0.52 -3.99 -7.38
CA ALA A 97 1.32 -3.60 -6.21
C ALA A 97 1.01 -2.17 -5.72
N ALA A 98 0.82 -1.20 -6.63
CA ALA A 98 0.43 0.15 -6.27
C ALA A 98 -0.97 0.22 -5.64
N GLU A 99 -1.89 -0.64 -6.07
CA GLU A 99 -3.22 -0.78 -5.46
C GLU A 99 -3.15 -1.33 -4.03
N MET A 100 -2.42 -2.43 -3.81
CA MET A 100 -2.18 -3.00 -2.47
C MET A 100 -1.51 -1.99 -1.52
N LEU A 101 -0.49 -1.26 -1.99
CA LEU A 101 0.18 -0.23 -1.17
C LEU A 101 -0.79 0.91 -0.78
N ARG A 102 -1.71 1.28 -1.67
CA ARG A 102 -2.71 2.31 -1.39
C ARG A 102 -3.78 1.84 -0.40
N GLU A 103 -4.17 0.57 -0.45
CA GLU A 103 -5.05 -0.02 0.57
C GLU A 103 -4.38 -0.02 1.96
N VAL A 104 -3.13 -0.49 2.05
CA VAL A 104 -2.35 -0.49 3.31
C VAL A 104 -2.18 0.93 3.87
N ALA A 105 -1.94 1.93 3.02
CA ALA A 105 -1.85 3.33 3.43
C ALA A 105 -3.17 3.86 4.01
N ASP A 106 -4.31 3.53 3.41
CA ASP A 106 -5.64 3.91 3.90
C ASP A 106 -6.00 3.20 5.21
N GLN A 107 -5.69 1.90 5.34
CA GLN A 107 -5.82 1.17 6.61
C GLN A 107 -4.96 1.79 7.72
N LEU A 108 -3.72 2.19 7.43
CA LEU A 108 -2.83 2.87 8.38
C LEU A 108 -3.37 4.25 8.77
N ALA A 109 -3.87 5.04 7.82
CA ALA A 109 -4.48 6.33 8.10
C ALA A 109 -5.71 6.20 9.04
N LYS A 110 -6.58 5.22 8.78
CA LYS A 110 -7.72 4.87 9.65
C LYS A 110 -7.26 4.44 11.05
N GLY A 111 -6.17 3.67 11.15
CA GLY A 111 -5.56 3.27 12.42
C GLY A 111 -5.00 4.46 13.22
N LEU A 112 -4.30 5.38 12.55
CA LEU A 112 -3.77 6.60 13.18
C LEU A 112 -4.87 7.51 13.71
N MET A 113 -5.97 7.68 12.96
CA MET A 113 -7.12 8.47 13.41
C MET A 113 -7.79 7.87 14.65
N LYS A 114 -7.99 6.54 14.69
CA LYS A 114 -8.48 5.83 15.89
C LYS A 114 -7.55 6.03 17.09
N LYS A 115 -6.23 5.93 16.89
CA LYS A 115 -5.25 6.15 17.96
C LYS A 115 -5.32 7.59 18.49
N GLN A 116 -5.38 8.60 17.61
CA GLN A 116 -5.51 10.00 18.02
C GLN A 116 -6.81 10.27 18.79
N HIS A 117 -7.92 9.67 18.37
CA HIS A 117 -9.19 9.76 19.08
C HIS A 117 -9.06 9.23 20.52
N PHE A 118 -8.57 7.99 20.65
CA PHE A 118 -8.36 7.34 21.94
C PHE A 118 -7.40 8.11 22.86
N THR A 119 -6.30 8.67 22.31
CA THR A 119 -5.39 9.53 23.09
C THR A 119 -6.08 10.81 23.59
N ARG A 120 -6.98 11.41 22.81
CA ARG A 120 -7.78 12.57 23.25
C ARG A 120 -8.77 12.18 24.34
N GLU A 121 -9.45 11.04 24.20
CA GLU A 121 -10.39 10.54 25.21
C GLU A 121 -9.69 10.25 26.55
N ILE A 122 -8.50 9.65 26.54
CA ILE A 122 -7.68 9.47 27.75
C ILE A 122 -7.27 10.83 28.33
N ALA A 123 -6.85 11.80 27.51
CA ALA A 123 -6.45 13.13 27.97
C ALA A 123 -7.63 13.95 28.56
N THR A 124 -8.87 13.57 28.27
CA THR A 124 -10.08 14.16 28.89
C THR A 124 -10.50 13.49 30.21
N ILE A 125 -9.87 12.40 30.62
CA ILE A 125 -10.04 11.86 31.97
C ILE A 125 -9.35 12.85 32.93
N PRO A 126 -10.07 13.44 33.92
CA PRO A 126 -9.47 14.41 34.83
C PRO A 126 -8.32 13.77 35.60
N ASP A 127 -7.23 14.51 35.80
CA ASP A 127 -6.04 14.01 36.47
C ASP A 127 -6.39 13.52 37.89
N VAL A 128 -6.35 12.21 38.05
CA VAL A 128 -6.67 11.52 39.32
C VAL A 128 -5.70 11.94 40.42
N ASN A 129 -4.48 12.36 40.07
CA ASN A 129 -3.53 12.88 41.05
C ASN A 129 -3.99 14.26 41.56
N ALA A 130 -4.37 15.18 40.69
CA ALA A 130 -4.91 16.48 41.09
C ALA A 130 -6.19 16.37 41.97
N THR A 131 -7.05 15.36 41.73
CA THR A 131 -8.22 15.12 42.61
C THR A 131 -7.82 14.51 43.95
N LEU A 132 -6.82 13.61 43.98
CA LEU A 132 -6.25 13.03 45.18
C LEU A 132 -5.51 14.07 46.06
N ASP A 133 -4.74 14.97 45.44
CA ASP A 133 -4.03 16.06 46.11
C ASP A 133 -5.02 17.04 46.76
N SER A 134 -6.09 17.40 46.04
CA SER A 134 -7.18 18.23 46.57
C SER A 134 -7.90 17.56 47.77
N LEU A 135 -8.14 16.25 47.68
CA LEU A 135 -8.72 15.48 48.79
C LEU A 135 -7.77 15.42 50.01
N ASN A 136 -6.48 15.20 49.78
CA ASN A 136 -5.47 15.13 50.84
C ASN A 136 -5.27 16.49 51.55
N ALA A 137 -5.30 17.59 50.79
CA ALA A 137 -5.31 18.94 51.36
C ALA A 137 -6.58 19.21 52.20
N SER A 138 -7.74 18.76 51.73
CA SER A 138 -9.01 18.86 52.47
C SER A 138 -8.98 18.06 53.78
N LEU A 139 -8.48 16.82 53.76
CA LEU A 139 -8.32 15.99 54.96
C LEU A 139 -7.35 16.62 55.97
N SER A 140 -6.23 17.19 55.49
CA SER A 140 -5.25 17.88 56.35
C SER A 140 -5.86 19.11 57.04
N ASN A 141 -6.66 19.90 56.31
CA ASN A 141 -7.39 21.04 56.88
C ASN A 141 -8.47 20.58 57.88
N LEU A 142 -9.20 19.50 57.59
CA LEU A 142 -10.21 18.95 58.49
C LEU A 142 -9.59 18.50 59.83
N MET A 143 -8.46 17.78 59.77
CA MET A 143 -7.72 17.39 60.98
C MET A 143 -7.25 18.60 61.80
N LEU A 144 -6.78 19.66 61.13
CA LEU A 144 -6.38 20.90 61.82
C LEU A 144 -7.57 21.50 62.59
N TYR A 145 -8.73 21.65 61.95
CA TYR A 145 -9.94 22.16 62.61
C TYR A 145 -10.44 21.24 63.72
N GLU A 146 -10.33 19.91 63.58
CA GLU A 146 -10.67 18.96 64.64
C GLU A 146 -9.76 19.13 65.87
N THR A 147 -8.44 19.29 65.66
CA THR A 147 -7.50 19.56 66.76
C THR A 147 -7.77 20.91 67.44
N GLU A 148 -8.04 21.97 66.67
CA GLU A 148 -8.39 23.29 67.21
C GLU A 148 -9.71 23.25 67.99
N LEU A 149 -10.73 22.57 67.47
CA LEU A 149 -12.01 22.39 68.16
C LEU A 149 -11.83 21.62 69.47
N THR A 150 -11.02 20.55 69.44
CA THR A 150 -10.70 19.75 70.63
C THR A 150 -9.97 20.57 71.69
N GLU A 151 -9.03 21.43 71.28
CA GLU A 151 -8.34 22.34 72.18
C GLU A 151 -9.28 23.39 72.77
N ARG A 152 -10.11 24.04 71.95
CA ARG A 152 -11.13 25.01 72.38
C ARG A 152 -12.11 24.37 73.38
N LEU A 153 -12.60 23.16 73.11
CA LEU A 153 -13.49 22.41 74.01
C LEU A 153 -12.79 22.08 75.34
N LYS A 154 -11.54 21.61 75.30
CA LYS A 154 -10.73 21.33 76.50
C LYS A 154 -10.48 22.60 77.33
N ASN A 155 -10.18 23.72 76.69
CA ASN A 155 -9.98 25.00 77.35
C ASN A 155 -11.28 25.50 78.01
N CYS A 156 -12.42 25.39 77.33
CA CYS A 156 -13.74 25.68 77.92
C CYS A 156 -14.07 24.77 79.12
N ALA A 157 -13.73 23.47 79.05
CA ALA A 157 -13.92 22.52 80.14
C ALA A 157 -13.00 22.79 81.35
N HIS A 158 -11.86 23.47 81.13
CA HIS A 158 -10.90 23.84 82.17
C HIS A 158 -11.11 25.25 82.78
N LEU A 159 -12.13 26.01 82.37
CA LEU A 159 -12.45 27.26 83.06
C LEU A 159 -12.74 26.97 84.55
N PRO A 160 -12.02 27.60 85.51
CA PRO A 160 -12.30 27.40 86.91
C PRO A 160 -13.70 27.93 87.25
N LYS A 161 -14.37 27.23 88.16
CA LYS A 161 -15.77 27.43 88.62
C LYS A 161 -16.04 28.77 89.35
N ALA A 162 -15.15 29.76 89.19
CA ALA A 162 -15.09 31.01 89.94
C ALA A 162 -15.81 32.19 89.26
N ALA A 163 -16.07 32.13 87.95
CA ALA A 163 -16.67 33.24 87.18
C ALA A 163 -18.22 33.35 87.25
N LEU A 164 -18.86 32.60 88.15
CA LEU A 164 -20.33 32.59 88.35
C LEU A 164 -20.73 32.93 89.81
N ARG A 165 -19.88 33.72 90.48
CA ARG A 165 -20.14 34.37 91.78
C ARG A 165 -19.60 35.80 91.82
N ALA A 166 -19.88 36.56 90.77
CA ALA A 166 -19.68 38.00 90.71
C ALA A 166 -20.72 38.59 89.74
N ASP A 167 -21.96 38.66 90.22
CA ASP A 167 -23.00 39.64 89.88
C ASP A 167 -24.28 39.19 90.58
N ALA A 168 -24.69 39.98 91.58
CA ALA A 168 -25.89 39.82 92.40
C ALA A 168 -26.71 41.11 92.33
#